data_AF-A0A3C1FFP3-F1
#
_entry.id   AF-A0A3C1FFP3-F1
#
_cell.length_a   1.000
_cell.length_b   1.000
_cell.length_c   1.000
_cell.angle_alpha   90.00
_cell.angle_beta   90.00
_cell.angle_gamma   90.00
#
_symmetry.space_group_name_H-M   'P 1'
#
loop_
_entity.id
_entity.type
_entity.pdbx_description
1 polymer ?
#
loop_
_entity_poly.entity_id
_entity_poly.type
_entity_poly.pdbx_seq_one_letter_code
_entity_poly.pdbx_strand_id
1 'polypeptide(L)'
;MFLDMGGDGVCFYPSDLQGSWPRMERDIPVVAMAIPGIPWTTDEAVPFLHNAHDAYQEQHGAEPAFLVGRLTCCSRSEYWDLTQRAKAEKPEAQYEVVDPYTFFYLLKVFMGGEIEYRATYLSDTMPDTVSPGQSIAFDVTIRNDGWDTWPEGAGYQLGVDIRPGAILPRMLLQDANAYPVRADLPKAVPPGDTVTVPLSLVVSAEPGYYTVQFDVIAPDIGTFESHNDLPWQKVLNIAGG
;
A
#
# COMPACT_ATOMS: atom_id res chain seq x y z
N MET A 1 -11.82 -7.87 -11.44
CA MET A 1 -11.55 -6.49 -10.99
C MET A 1 -10.10 -6.48 -10.59
N PHE A 2 -9.23 -5.89 -11.42
CA PHE A 2 -7.84 -5.69 -11.01
C PHE A 2 -7.90 -4.65 -9.91
N LEU A 3 -7.45 -4.99 -8.70
CA LEU A 3 -7.18 -3.99 -7.68
C LEU A 3 -6.11 -3.09 -8.29
N ASP A 4 -6.39 -1.78 -8.41
CA ASP A 4 -5.39 -0.80 -8.83
C ASP A 4 -4.14 -1.04 -7.99
N MET A 5 -2.99 -1.23 -8.64
CA MET A 5 -1.75 -1.70 -8.03
C MET A 5 -1.59 -1.12 -6.62
N GLY A 6 -1.90 -1.93 -5.60
CA GLY A 6 -1.41 -1.68 -4.26
C GLY A 6 0.09 -1.70 -4.40
N GLY A 7 0.75 -0.56 -4.19
CA GLY A 7 2.17 -0.36 -4.38
C GLY A 7 3.03 -1.14 -3.38
N ASP A 8 2.63 -2.35 -3.04
CA ASP A 8 3.10 -3.12 -1.90
C ASP A 8 4.35 -3.92 -2.21
N GLY A 9 4.82 -3.92 -3.46
CA GLY A 9 6.12 -4.44 -3.86
C GLY A 9 6.34 -4.48 -5.37
N VAL A 10 7.60 -4.67 -5.78
CA VAL A 10 8.00 -4.71 -7.19
C VAL A 10 8.77 -5.99 -7.48
N CYS A 11 8.36 -6.68 -8.55
CA CYS A 11 9.01 -7.89 -9.05
C CYS A 11 9.64 -7.62 -10.43
N PHE A 12 10.89 -8.04 -10.61
CA PHE A 12 11.63 -7.91 -11.87
C PHE A 12 12.22 -9.25 -12.32
N TYR A 13 12.64 -9.34 -13.59
CA TYR A 13 13.50 -10.46 -13.98
C TYR A 13 14.85 -10.38 -13.24
N PRO A 14 15.44 -11.52 -12.85
CA PRO A 14 16.73 -11.53 -12.17
C PRO A 14 17.85 -10.80 -12.94
N SER A 15 17.82 -10.82 -14.28
CA SER A 15 18.78 -10.13 -15.15
C SER A 15 18.74 -8.60 -15.03
N ASP A 16 17.59 -8.07 -14.61
CA ASP A 16 17.30 -6.64 -14.64
C ASP A 16 17.55 -5.98 -13.28
N LEU A 17 17.86 -6.77 -12.25
CA LEU A 17 18.11 -6.29 -10.89
C LEU A 17 19.59 -6.08 -10.62
N GLN A 18 19.92 -4.90 -10.12
CA GLN A 18 21.23 -4.59 -9.53
C GLN A 18 21.13 -4.66 -7.99
N GLY A 19 22.20 -5.11 -7.34
CA GLY A 19 22.31 -5.20 -5.87
C GLY A 19 21.74 -6.48 -5.27
N SER A 20 21.69 -6.53 -3.94
CA SER A 20 21.09 -7.64 -3.19
C SER A 20 19.56 -7.64 -3.28
N TRP A 21 18.97 -8.83 -3.22
CA TRP A 21 17.53 -9.06 -3.21
C TRP A 21 17.21 -10.33 -2.39
N PRO A 22 16.02 -10.43 -1.77
CA PRO A 22 15.02 -9.37 -1.65
C PRO A 22 15.54 -8.19 -0.81
N ARG A 23 15.06 -6.97 -1.06
CA ARG A 23 15.41 -5.78 -0.26
C ARG A 23 14.25 -4.79 -0.17
N MET A 24 14.27 -3.96 0.86
CA MET A 24 13.29 -2.89 1.04
C MET A 24 13.82 -1.61 0.40
N GLU A 25 13.03 -0.99 -0.49
CA GLU A 25 13.22 0.38 -0.95
C GLU A 25 12.20 1.27 -0.25
N ARG A 26 12.60 1.86 0.89
CA ARG A 26 11.69 2.40 1.90
C ARG A 26 10.77 1.30 2.42
N ASP A 27 9.49 1.39 2.08
CA ASP A 27 8.42 0.52 2.52
C ASP A 27 7.96 -0.44 1.41
N ILE A 28 8.71 -0.49 0.30
CA ILE A 28 8.39 -1.29 -0.88
C ILE A 28 9.40 -2.45 -0.98
N PRO A 29 8.96 -3.70 -0.77
CA PRO A 29 9.72 -4.90 -1.10
C PRO A 29 10.06 -4.94 -2.59
N VAL A 30 11.34 -5.14 -2.90
CA VAL A 30 11.85 -5.40 -4.23
C VAL A 30 12.40 -6.82 -4.28
N VAL A 31 11.87 -7.63 -5.20
CA VAL A 31 12.19 -9.05 -5.32
C VAL A 31 12.47 -9.45 -6.77
N ALA A 32 13.30 -10.46 -6.95
CA ALA A 32 13.51 -11.08 -8.25
C ALA A 32 12.45 -12.17 -8.51
N MET A 33 12.01 -12.28 -9.75
CA MET A 33 11.24 -13.42 -10.23
C MET A 33 12.17 -14.64 -10.27
N ALA A 34 12.24 -15.37 -9.15
CA ALA A 34 13.07 -16.56 -9.01
C ALA A 34 12.77 -17.61 -10.11
N ILE A 35 11.52 -17.68 -10.55
CA ILE A 35 11.06 -18.63 -11.56
C ILE A 35 10.46 -17.86 -12.75
N PRO A 36 11.28 -17.52 -13.79
CA PRO A 36 10.82 -16.72 -14.93
C PRO A 36 9.76 -17.42 -15.80
N GLY A 37 9.62 -18.74 -15.64
CA GLY A 37 8.55 -19.53 -16.21
C GLY A 37 8.48 -20.89 -15.53
N ILE A 38 7.32 -21.21 -14.97
CA ILE A 38 7.03 -22.58 -14.51
C ILE A 38 6.83 -23.46 -15.76
N PRO A 39 7.30 -24.73 -15.76
CA PRO A 39 7.05 -25.68 -16.84
C PRO A 39 5.56 -25.80 -17.22
N TRP A 40 5.29 -26.21 -18.46
CA TRP A 40 3.95 -26.17 -19.05
C TRP A 40 2.97 -27.17 -18.42
N THR A 41 3.47 -28.30 -17.93
CA THR A 41 2.64 -29.38 -17.39
C THR A 41 2.83 -29.53 -15.88
N THR A 42 1.79 -29.98 -15.19
CA THR A 42 1.86 -30.27 -13.75
C THR A 42 2.94 -31.31 -13.41
N ASP A 43 3.14 -32.31 -14.27
CA ASP A 43 4.16 -33.35 -14.10
C ASP A 43 5.59 -32.79 -14.09
N GLU A 44 5.85 -31.75 -14.88
CA GLU A 44 7.15 -31.08 -14.92
C GLU A 44 7.26 -29.99 -13.85
N ALA A 45 6.16 -29.29 -13.58
CA ALA A 45 6.13 -28.14 -12.69
C ALA A 45 6.29 -28.52 -11.21
N VAL A 46 5.66 -29.61 -10.75
CA VAL A 46 5.73 -30.01 -9.32
C VAL A 46 7.17 -30.33 -8.89
N PRO A 47 7.93 -31.21 -9.57
CA PRO A 47 9.32 -31.47 -9.21
C PRO A 47 10.18 -30.21 -9.32
N PHE A 48 9.90 -29.33 -10.29
CA PHE A 48 10.60 -28.06 -10.43
C PHE A 48 10.40 -27.15 -9.20
N LEU A 49 9.17 -27.02 -8.69
CA LEU A 49 8.87 -26.24 -7.48
C LEU A 49 9.55 -26.83 -6.24
N HIS A 50 9.60 -28.15 -6.11
CA HIS A 50 10.30 -28.83 -5.02
C HIS A 50 11.80 -28.58 -5.05
N ASN A 51 12.42 -28.69 -6.22
CA ASN A 51 13.83 -28.41 -6.40
C ASN A 51 14.17 -26.94 -6.12
N ALA A 52 13.31 -26.00 -6.55
CA ALA A 52 13.50 -24.58 -6.28
C ALA A 52 13.42 -24.27 -4.77
N HIS A 53 12.46 -24.88 -4.08
CA HIS A 53 12.36 -24.80 -2.62
C HIS A 53 13.60 -25.34 -1.93
N ASP A 54 14.07 -26.54 -2.30
CA ASP A 54 15.21 -27.18 -1.65
C ASP A 54 16.50 -26.41 -1.87
N ALA A 55 16.72 -25.92 -3.10
CA ALA A 55 17.85 -25.06 -3.39
C ALA A 55 17.82 -23.78 -2.56
N TYR A 56 16.65 -23.18 -2.34
CA TYR A 56 16.50 -22.01 -1.49
C TYR A 56 16.83 -22.33 -0.02
N GLN A 57 16.28 -23.42 0.52
CA GLN A 57 16.50 -23.88 1.89
C GLN A 57 17.96 -24.28 2.15
N GLU A 58 18.65 -24.87 1.17
CA GLU A 58 20.07 -25.20 1.29
C GLU A 58 20.93 -23.93 1.48
N GLN A 59 20.54 -22.83 0.83
CA GLN A 59 21.26 -21.56 0.90
C GLN A 59 20.88 -20.72 2.14
N HIS A 60 19.61 -20.75 2.57
CA HIS A 60 19.07 -19.84 3.60
C HIS A 60 18.67 -20.54 4.91
N GLY A 61 18.80 -21.86 4.99
CA GLY A 61 18.33 -22.64 6.13
C GLY A 61 16.80 -22.63 6.23
N ALA A 62 16.30 -22.79 7.46
CA ALA A 62 14.86 -22.94 7.74
C ALA A 62 14.04 -21.65 7.66
N GLU A 63 14.56 -20.59 7.04
CA GLU A 63 13.81 -19.35 6.82
C GLU A 63 12.67 -19.58 5.80
N PRO A 64 11.54 -18.83 5.91
CA PRO A 64 10.48 -18.89 4.92
C PRO A 64 11.00 -18.64 3.49
N ALA A 65 10.63 -19.51 2.56
CA ALA A 65 10.99 -19.37 1.15
C ALA A 65 9.94 -18.55 0.39
N PHE A 66 10.34 -17.37 -0.11
CA PHE A 66 9.50 -16.52 -0.96
C PHE A 66 9.79 -16.76 -2.43
N LEU A 67 9.10 -17.73 -3.03
CA LEU A 67 9.27 -18.09 -4.44
C LEU A 67 8.28 -17.33 -5.32
N VAL A 68 8.78 -16.39 -6.12
CA VAL A 68 7.97 -15.71 -7.15
C VAL A 68 8.15 -16.43 -8.48
N GLY A 69 7.06 -16.95 -9.01
CA GLY A 69 7.02 -17.62 -10.30
C GLY A 69 5.94 -17.10 -11.22
N ARG A 70 6.25 -17.09 -12.51
CA ARG A 70 5.27 -16.77 -13.56
C ARG A 70 4.67 -18.04 -14.13
N LEU A 71 3.34 -18.10 -14.11
CA LEU A 71 2.54 -19.10 -14.80
C LEU A 71 1.63 -18.40 -15.81
N THR A 72 1.83 -18.67 -17.09
CA THR A 72 1.04 -18.08 -18.19
C THR A 72 0.28 -19.16 -18.94
N CYS A 73 -0.83 -18.80 -19.58
CA CYS A 73 -1.60 -19.70 -20.44
C CYS A 73 -2.09 -20.98 -19.72
N CYS A 74 -2.36 -20.88 -18.43
CA CYS A 74 -2.82 -22.00 -17.60
C CYS A 74 -4.33 -21.85 -17.30
N SER A 75 -5.08 -22.95 -17.42
CA SER A 75 -6.48 -22.99 -17.01
C SER A 75 -6.62 -23.02 -15.48
N ARG A 76 -7.81 -22.67 -14.98
CA ARG A 76 -8.11 -22.73 -13.55
C ARG A 76 -7.91 -24.13 -12.95
N SER A 77 -8.27 -25.18 -13.70
CA SER A 77 -8.12 -26.57 -13.26
C SER A 77 -6.66 -26.98 -13.19
N GLU A 78 -5.86 -26.66 -14.20
CA GLU A 78 -4.43 -26.97 -14.20
C GLU A 78 -3.70 -26.24 -13.06
N TYR A 79 -4.05 -24.98 -12.81
CA TYR A 79 -3.53 -24.22 -11.68
C TYR A 79 -3.89 -24.89 -10.36
N TRP A 80 -5.17 -25.24 -10.17
CA TRP A 80 -5.63 -25.93 -8.97
C TRP A 80 -4.87 -27.25 -8.76
N ASP A 81 -4.82 -28.10 -9.78
CA ASP A 81 -4.17 -29.42 -9.71
C ASP A 81 -2.68 -29.29 -9.39
N LEU A 82 -1.99 -28.34 -10.00
CA LEU A 82 -0.59 -28.01 -9.69
C LEU A 82 -0.41 -27.66 -8.21
N THR A 83 -1.22 -26.74 -7.68
CA THR A 83 -1.10 -26.32 -6.27
C THR A 83 -1.39 -27.44 -5.29
N GLN A 84 -2.44 -28.24 -5.54
CA GLN A 84 -2.82 -29.34 -4.65
C GLN A 84 -1.75 -30.44 -4.65
N ARG A 85 -1.23 -30.78 -5.84
CA ARG A 85 -0.22 -31.83 -5.97
C ARG A 85 1.11 -31.43 -5.34
N ALA A 86 1.56 -30.19 -5.53
CA ALA A 86 2.76 -29.68 -4.86
C ALA A 86 2.64 -29.77 -3.33
N LYS A 87 1.48 -29.42 -2.76
CA LYS A 87 1.24 -29.56 -1.32
C LYS A 87 1.21 -31.02 -0.86
N ALA A 88 0.60 -31.91 -1.65
CA ALA A 88 0.42 -33.31 -1.29
C ALA A 88 1.70 -34.14 -1.38
N GLU A 89 2.55 -33.89 -2.39
CA GLU A 89 3.80 -34.63 -2.57
C GLU A 89 4.89 -34.23 -1.58
N LYS A 90 4.84 -32.99 -1.07
CA LYS A 90 5.83 -32.45 -0.14
C LYS A 90 5.20 -31.64 1.01
N PRO A 91 4.45 -32.29 1.91
CA PRO A 91 3.72 -31.61 2.98
C PRO A 91 4.64 -30.86 3.95
N GLU A 92 5.88 -31.31 4.12
CA GLU A 92 6.89 -30.67 4.96
C GLU A 92 7.37 -29.31 4.44
N ALA A 93 7.21 -29.04 3.14
CA ALA A 93 7.53 -27.73 2.56
C ALA A 93 6.44 -26.67 2.84
N GLN A 94 5.26 -27.09 3.31
CA GLN A 94 4.15 -26.21 3.71
C GLN A 94 3.82 -25.12 2.68
N TYR A 95 3.77 -25.48 1.39
CA TYR A 95 3.49 -24.51 0.34
C TYR A 95 2.16 -23.79 0.57
N GLU A 96 2.19 -22.47 0.46
CA GLU A 96 1.00 -21.65 0.32
C GLU A 96 1.07 -20.81 -0.95
N VAL A 97 -0.01 -20.88 -1.73
CA VAL A 97 -0.13 -20.11 -2.97
C VAL A 97 -1.07 -18.96 -2.69
N VAL A 98 -0.53 -17.76 -2.83
CA VAL A 98 -1.20 -16.53 -2.45
C VAL A 98 -1.24 -15.58 -3.65
N ASP A 99 -2.21 -14.67 -3.65
CA ASP A 99 -2.27 -13.62 -4.65
C ASP A 99 -1.12 -12.60 -4.44
N PRO A 100 -0.82 -11.75 -5.44
CA PRO A 100 0.29 -10.81 -5.34
C PRO A 100 0.24 -9.86 -4.13
N TYR A 101 -0.95 -9.44 -3.69
CA TYR A 101 -1.09 -8.56 -2.53
C TYR A 101 -0.65 -9.30 -1.27
N THR A 102 -1.22 -10.49 -1.03
CA THR A 102 -0.85 -11.33 0.12
C THR A 102 0.64 -11.74 0.07
N PHE A 103 1.20 -12.00 -1.11
CA PHE A 103 2.63 -12.29 -1.26
C PHE A 103 3.50 -11.14 -0.77
N PHE A 104 3.29 -9.94 -1.32
CA PHE A 104 4.10 -8.77 -0.98
C PHE A 104 3.89 -8.31 0.46
N TYR A 105 2.66 -8.48 0.97
CA TYR A 105 2.33 -8.34 2.38
C TYR A 105 3.22 -9.23 3.26
N LEU A 106 3.27 -10.54 3.02
CA LEU A 106 4.07 -11.47 3.82
C LEU A 106 5.58 -11.22 3.69
N LEU A 107 6.03 -10.86 2.48
CA LEU A 107 7.44 -10.55 2.23
C LEU A 107 7.88 -9.31 3.02
N LYS A 108 7.04 -8.27 3.06
CA LYS A 108 7.32 -7.06 3.85
C LYS A 108 7.44 -7.37 5.35
N VAL A 109 6.55 -8.23 5.88
CA VAL A 109 6.59 -8.69 7.28
C VAL A 109 7.91 -9.40 7.57
N PHE A 110 8.27 -10.37 6.72
CA PHE A 110 9.50 -11.14 6.87
C PHE A 110 10.76 -10.27 6.89
N MET A 111 10.74 -9.18 6.14
CA MET A 111 11.84 -8.24 6.03
C MET A 111 11.88 -7.18 7.15
N GLY A 112 10.98 -7.29 8.14
CA GLY A 112 10.91 -6.39 9.29
C GLY A 112 10.26 -5.03 8.99
N GLY A 113 9.41 -4.95 7.96
CA GLY A 113 8.66 -3.73 7.69
C GLY A 113 7.62 -3.43 8.77
N GLU A 114 7.61 -2.20 9.28
CA GLU A 114 6.52 -1.70 10.12
C GLU A 114 5.39 -1.18 9.23
N ILE A 115 4.22 -1.81 9.31
CA ILE A 115 3.02 -1.38 8.58
C ILE A 115 1.81 -1.22 9.48
N GLU A 116 2.04 -0.79 10.70
CA GLU A 116 1.01 -0.12 11.48
C GLU A 116 0.87 1.31 10.95
N TYR A 117 -0.34 1.86 10.97
CA TYR A 117 -0.59 3.25 10.56
C TYR A 117 -0.06 3.60 9.16
N ARG A 118 -0.51 2.85 8.14
CA ARG A 118 -0.19 3.12 6.73
C ARG A 118 -1.46 3.43 5.95
N ALA A 119 -1.50 4.57 5.29
CA ALA A 119 -2.63 4.97 4.47
C ALA A 119 -2.14 5.45 3.10
N THR A 120 -2.84 5.03 2.05
CA THR A 120 -2.61 5.59 0.70
C THR A 120 -3.78 6.46 0.31
N TYR A 121 -3.48 7.70 -0.07
CA TYR A 121 -4.44 8.57 -0.73
C TYR A 121 -4.61 8.19 -2.19
N LEU A 122 -5.86 7.97 -2.60
CA LEU A 122 -6.19 7.52 -3.96
C LEU A 122 -6.72 8.64 -4.85
N SER A 123 -7.62 9.48 -4.32
CA SER A 123 -8.27 10.54 -5.11
C SER A 123 -9.01 11.57 -4.26
N ASP A 124 -9.30 12.73 -4.86
CA ASP A 124 -10.25 13.72 -4.34
C ASP A 124 -11.09 14.42 -5.40
N THR A 125 -12.14 15.08 -4.91
CA THR A 125 -12.96 16.02 -5.67
C THR A 125 -12.69 17.49 -5.30
N MET A 126 -11.60 17.79 -4.57
CA MET A 126 -11.29 19.16 -4.14
C MET A 126 -10.90 20.01 -5.36
N PRO A 127 -11.55 21.17 -5.59
CA PRO A 127 -11.19 22.05 -6.70
C PRO A 127 -9.75 22.57 -6.57
N ASP A 128 -9.06 22.74 -7.70
CA ASP A 128 -7.72 23.35 -7.73
C ASP A 128 -7.77 24.88 -7.57
N THR A 129 -8.92 25.50 -7.82
CA THR A 129 -9.14 26.95 -7.69
C THR A 129 -10.49 27.26 -7.08
N VAL A 130 -10.51 28.22 -6.16
CA VAL A 130 -11.70 28.62 -5.39
C VAL A 130 -11.76 30.15 -5.24
N SER A 131 -12.95 30.69 -4.95
CA SER A 131 -13.08 32.10 -4.60
C SER A 131 -12.69 32.36 -3.14
N PRO A 132 -12.16 33.55 -2.81
CA PRO A 132 -11.78 33.89 -1.44
C PRO A 132 -12.94 33.76 -0.45
N GLY A 133 -12.64 33.25 0.75
CA GLY A 133 -13.58 33.17 1.87
C GLY A 133 -14.70 32.13 1.72
N GLN A 134 -14.67 31.28 0.68
CA GLN A 134 -15.70 30.26 0.48
C GLN A 134 -15.54 29.06 1.42
N SER A 135 -16.67 28.44 1.76
CA SER A 135 -16.69 27.07 2.28
C SER A 135 -16.84 26.12 1.11
N ILE A 136 -15.91 25.19 0.96
CA ILE A 136 -15.93 24.13 -0.04
C ILE A 136 -16.24 22.80 0.60
N ALA A 137 -16.99 21.95 -0.11
CA ALA A 137 -17.23 20.56 0.24
C ALA A 137 -16.60 19.69 -0.84
N PHE A 138 -15.93 18.62 -0.42
CA PHE A 138 -15.26 17.68 -1.32
C PHE A 138 -15.07 16.34 -0.62
N ASP A 139 -14.80 15.32 -1.41
CA ASP A 139 -14.58 13.96 -0.96
C ASP A 139 -13.13 13.58 -1.16
N VAL A 140 -12.61 12.77 -0.23
CA VAL A 140 -11.27 12.18 -0.30
C VAL A 140 -11.40 10.67 -0.18
N THR A 141 -10.76 9.92 -1.08
CA THR A 141 -10.69 8.45 -1.00
C THR A 141 -9.31 8.01 -0.56
N ILE A 142 -9.27 7.21 0.51
CA ILE A 142 -8.06 6.61 1.08
C ILE A 142 -8.20 5.08 1.13
N ARG A 143 -7.06 4.39 1.16
CA ARG A 143 -6.95 2.94 1.40
C ARG A 143 -6.17 2.67 2.67
N ASN A 144 -6.58 1.68 3.44
CA ASN A 144 -5.80 1.16 4.55
C ASN A 144 -4.73 0.21 4.02
N ASP A 145 -3.47 0.65 4.06
CA ASP A 145 -2.31 -0.15 3.66
C ASP A 145 -1.57 -0.74 4.86
N GLY A 146 -2.17 -0.62 6.06
CA GLY A 146 -1.64 -1.16 7.30
C GLY A 146 -2.26 -2.49 7.74
N TRP A 147 -1.82 -2.99 8.89
CA TRP A 147 -2.27 -4.27 9.46
C TRP A 147 -3.56 -4.21 10.25
N ASP A 148 -3.82 -3.10 10.91
CA ASP A 148 -4.97 -2.98 11.78
C ASP A 148 -6.18 -2.46 11.02
N THR A 149 -7.32 -3.11 11.25
CA THR A 149 -8.59 -2.53 10.83
C THR A 149 -8.79 -1.22 11.57
N TRP A 150 -9.08 -0.14 10.86
CA TRP A 150 -9.52 1.12 11.47
C TRP A 150 -11.00 0.97 11.83
N PRO A 151 -11.38 0.81 13.11
CA PRO A 151 -12.76 0.51 13.45
C PRO A 151 -13.63 1.76 13.35
N GLU A 152 -14.86 1.58 12.90
CA GLU A 152 -15.86 2.67 12.90
C GLU A 152 -16.10 3.17 14.33
N GLY A 153 -16.15 4.49 14.51
CA GLY A 153 -16.44 5.10 15.82
C GLY A 153 -15.34 4.95 16.87
N ALA A 154 -14.16 4.43 16.51
CA ALA A 154 -13.01 4.32 17.41
C ALA A 154 -12.14 5.59 17.46
N GLY A 155 -12.55 6.68 16.81
CA GLY A 155 -11.80 7.94 16.81
C GLY A 155 -10.76 8.05 15.70
N TYR A 156 -10.82 7.18 14.67
CA TYR A 156 -10.09 7.39 13.43
C TYR A 156 -10.72 8.52 12.62
N GLN A 157 -9.90 9.47 12.16
CA GLN A 157 -10.36 10.64 11.42
C GLN A 157 -9.46 10.93 10.22
N LEU A 158 -9.99 11.59 9.20
CA LEU A 158 -9.19 12.24 8.16
C LEU A 158 -9.03 13.72 8.52
N GLY A 159 -7.79 14.16 8.71
CA GLY A 159 -7.43 15.54 9.02
C GLY A 159 -7.08 16.35 7.78
N VAL A 160 -7.35 17.65 7.81
CA VAL A 160 -6.89 18.63 6.80
C VAL A 160 -6.20 19.82 7.47
N ASP A 161 -4.97 20.13 7.04
CA ASP A 161 -4.25 21.39 7.33
C ASP A 161 -4.18 22.23 6.04
N ILE A 162 -4.27 23.54 6.16
CA ILE A 162 -4.12 24.48 5.04
C ILE A 162 -3.23 25.66 5.45
N ARG A 163 -2.18 25.94 4.67
CA ARG A 163 -1.25 27.05 4.94
C ARG A 163 -0.95 27.88 3.70
N PRO A 164 -0.69 29.20 3.84
CA PRO A 164 -0.25 30.04 2.73
C PRO A 164 1.08 29.56 2.13
N GLY A 165 1.22 29.78 0.83
CA GLY A 165 2.38 29.35 0.04
C GLY A 165 2.12 28.03 -0.69
N ALA A 166 2.82 27.83 -1.80
CA ALA A 166 2.92 26.53 -2.45
C ALA A 166 4.23 25.88 -2.02
N ILE A 167 4.15 24.86 -1.17
CA ILE A 167 5.33 24.01 -0.88
C ILE A 167 5.49 23.00 -2.02
N LEU A 168 6.74 22.70 -2.34
CA LEU A 168 7.10 21.60 -3.23
C LEU A 168 6.71 20.26 -2.56
N PRO A 169 6.47 19.19 -3.33
CA PRO A 169 6.15 17.88 -2.77
C PRO A 169 7.21 17.45 -1.74
N ARG A 170 6.78 16.96 -0.57
CA ARG A 170 7.59 16.39 0.52
C ARG A 170 8.09 17.37 1.61
N MET A 171 7.62 18.61 1.65
CA MET A 171 7.80 19.44 2.86
C MET A 171 6.60 19.27 3.79
N LEU A 172 6.73 18.46 4.83
CA LEU A 172 5.67 18.22 5.81
C LEU A 172 5.30 19.49 6.57
N LEU A 173 4.02 19.72 6.78
CA LEU A 173 3.52 20.70 7.73
C LEU A 173 3.67 20.09 9.15
N GLN A 174 4.88 20.15 9.73
CA GLN A 174 5.33 19.40 10.93
C GLN A 174 4.60 19.66 12.27
N ASP A 175 3.42 20.27 12.28
CA ASP A 175 2.67 20.42 13.51
C ASP A 175 1.54 19.37 13.52
N ALA A 176 1.76 18.26 14.24
CA ALA A 176 0.79 17.16 14.34
C ALA A 176 -0.56 17.58 14.97
N ASN A 177 -0.63 18.78 15.59
CA ASN A 177 -1.89 19.39 16.04
C ASN A 177 -2.53 20.33 15.00
N ALA A 178 -1.89 20.54 13.86
CA ALA A 178 -2.31 21.50 12.84
C ALA A 178 -3.32 20.96 11.83
N TYR A 179 -4.01 19.87 12.12
CA TYR A 179 -5.19 19.45 11.35
C TYR A 179 -6.47 19.96 12.03
N PRO A 180 -6.85 21.26 11.85
CA PRO A 180 -8.01 21.86 12.50
C PRO A 180 -9.34 21.35 11.93
N VAL A 181 -9.33 20.88 10.68
CA VAL A 181 -10.48 20.23 10.06
C VAL A 181 -10.30 18.73 10.17
N ARG A 182 -11.31 18.05 10.70
CA ARG A 182 -11.31 16.60 10.87
C ARG A 182 -12.69 16.06 10.53
N ALA A 183 -12.74 14.90 9.89
CA ALA A 183 -13.96 14.14 9.68
C ALA A 183 -13.74 12.69 10.11
N ASP A 184 -14.71 12.13 10.83
CA ASP A 184 -14.68 10.71 11.21
C ASP A 184 -14.80 9.82 9.97
N LEU A 185 -14.16 8.65 10.02
CA LEU A 185 -14.34 7.66 8.95
C LEU A 185 -15.78 7.11 8.98
N PRO A 186 -16.50 7.07 7.84
CA PRO A 186 -17.91 6.70 7.79
C PRO A 186 -18.18 5.19 7.92
N LYS A 187 -17.12 4.38 7.97
CA LYS A 187 -17.18 2.92 8.15
C LYS A 187 -15.85 2.39 8.67
N ALA A 188 -15.86 1.16 9.15
CA ALA A 188 -14.63 0.42 9.42
C ALA A 188 -13.85 0.18 8.12
N VAL A 189 -12.53 0.22 8.21
CA VAL A 189 -11.62 0.06 7.06
C VAL A 189 -10.62 -1.05 7.34
N PRO A 190 -10.92 -2.29 6.94
CA PRO A 190 -9.96 -3.40 7.02
C PRO A 190 -8.72 -3.15 6.14
N PRO A 191 -7.62 -3.89 6.37
CA PRO A 191 -6.47 -3.89 5.46
C PRO A 191 -6.85 -4.12 4.00
N GLY A 192 -6.30 -3.31 3.10
CA GLY A 192 -6.56 -3.34 1.65
C GLY A 192 -7.87 -2.68 1.21
N ASP A 193 -8.76 -2.36 2.14
CA ASP A 193 -10.06 -1.76 1.85
C ASP A 193 -9.97 -0.24 1.73
N THR A 194 -10.91 0.36 0.99
CA THR A 194 -10.97 1.81 0.77
C THR A 194 -12.15 2.45 1.48
N VAL A 195 -12.00 3.74 1.80
CA VAL A 195 -13.07 4.59 2.32
C VAL A 195 -13.03 5.96 1.66
N THR A 196 -14.20 6.49 1.34
CA THR A 196 -14.38 7.88 0.88
C THR A 196 -14.95 8.70 2.02
N VAL A 197 -14.24 9.77 2.40
CA VAL A 197 -14.57 10.63 3.53
C VAL A 197 -15.01 12.00 3.00
N PRO A 198 -16.24 12.45 3.29
CA PRO A 198 -16.69 13.79 2.96
C PRO A 198 -16.08 14.81 3.92
N LEU A 199 -15.54 15.89 3.36
CA LEU A 199 -14.89 16.98 4.09
C LEU A 199 -15.50 18.33 3.73
N SER A 200 -15.38 19.29 4.65
CA SER A 200 -15.68 20.69 4.39
C SER A 200 -14.56 21.59 4.92
N LEU A 201 -14.11 22.53 4.08
CA LEU A 201 -13.01 23.43 4.38
C LEU A 201 -13.44 24.88 4.12
N VAL A 202 -13.23 25.76 5.09
CA VAL A 202 -13.38 27.20 4.90
C VAL A 202 -12.03 27.77 4.47
N VAL A 203 -11.97 28.35 3.27
CA VAL A 203 -10.72 28.86 2.70
C VAL A 203 -10.51 30.33 3.08
N SER A 204 -9.25 30.77 3.05
CA SER A 204 -8.87 32.15 3.39
C SER A 204 -9.53 33.18 2.48
N ALA A 205 -9.79 34.38 3.00
CA ALA A 205 -10.22 35.54 2.22
C ALA A 205 -9.05 36.22 1.48
N GLU A 206 -7.81 35.88 1.81
CA GLU A 206 -6.61 36.41 1.15
C GLU A 206 -6.27 35.57 -0.09
N PRO A 207 -6.27 36.17 -1.29
CA PRO A 207 -5.87 35.48 -2.51
C PRO A 207 -4.43 34.97 -2.46
N GLY A 208 -4.16 33.90 -3.20
CA GLY A 208 -2.83 33.32 -3.34
C GLY A 208 -2.85 31.81 -3.40
N TYR A 209 -1.66 31.23 -3.47
CA TYR A 209 -1.49 29.79 -3.40
C TYR A 209 -1.39 29.32 -1.96
N TYR A 210 -2.03 28.19 -1.69
CA TYR A 210 -2.02 27.51 -0.41
C TYR A 210 -1.66 26.06 -0.62
N THR A 211 -1.04 25.44 0.38
CA THR A 211 -0.88 23.99 0.43
C THR A 211 -1.90 23.43 1.39
N VAL A 212 -2.60 22.41 0.91
CA VAL A 212 -3.52 21.59 1.69
C VAL A 212 -2.85 20.24 1.94
N GLN A 213 -2.73 19.84 3.20
CA GLN A 213 -2.17 18.56 3.63
C GLN A 213 -3.27 17.69 4.26
N PHE A 214 -3.26 16.41 3.94
CA PHE A 214 -4.20 15.40 4.44
C PHE A 214 -3.45 14.28 5.13
N ASP A 215 -4.00 13.82 6.25
CA ASP A 215 -3.41 12.71 7.01
C ASP A 215 -4.49 11.98 7.80
N VAL A 216 -4.30 10.68 7.99
CA VAL A 216 -5.16 9.86 8.85
C VAL A 216 -4.72 10.05 10.29
N ILE A 217 -5.69 10.25 11.17
CA ILE A 217 -5.48 10.46 12.60
C ILE A 217 -6.04 9.25 13.33
N ALA A 218 -5.19 8.58 14.11
CA ALA A 218 -5.56 7.52 15.04
C ALA A 218 -5.71 8.09 16.47
N PRO A 219 -6.59 7.51 17.30
CA PRO A 219 -6.87 7.98 18.65
C PRO A 219 -5.69 7.84 19.62
N ASP A 220 -4.80 6.88 19.39
CA ASP A 220 -3.71 6.48 20.27
C ASP A 220 -2.35 7.07 19.88
N ILE A 221 -2.15 7.36 18.60
CA ILE A 221 -0.88 7.90 18.08
C ILE A 221 -0.95 9.32 17.52
N GLY A 222 -2.14 9.87 17.29
CA GLY A 222 -2.29 11.11 16.53
C GLY A 222 -2.17 10.84 15.02
N THR A 223 -1.33 11.60 14.31
CA THR A 223 -1.24 11.53 12.84
C THR A 223 -0.43 10.33 12.36
N PHE A 224 -0.80 9.70 11.24
CA PHE A 224 -0.04 8.58 10.68
C PHE A 224 1.35 9.04 10.21
N GLU A 225 1.54 10.30 9.79
CA GLU A 225 2.87 10.82 9.46
C GLU A 225 3.86 10.75 10.62
N SER A 226 3.38 10.80 11.87
CA SER A 226 4.23 10.62 13.06
C SER A 226 4.82 9.20 13.16
N HIS A 227 4.24 8.26 12.43
CA HIS A 227 4.64 6.87 12.30
C HIS A 227 5.17 6.55 10.90
N ASN A 228 5.77 7.55 10.22
CA ASN A 228 6.44 7.43 8.94
C ASN A 228 5.52 7.12 7.74
N ASP A 229 4.22 7.35 7.87
CA ASP A 229 3.32 7.43 6.72
C ASP A 229 3.58 8.72 5.94
N LEU A 230 3.30 8.71 4.64
CA LEU A 230 3.44 9.91 3.82
C LEU A 230 2.07 10.61 3.70
N PRO A 231 1.87 11.79 4.31
CA PRO A 231 0.63 12.51 4.13
C PRO A 231 0.50 12.99 2.69
N TRP A 232 -0.74 13.22 2.26
CA TRP A 232 -1.01 13.74 0.92
C TRP A 232 -1.00 15.25 0.91
N GLN A 233 -0.46 15.86 -0.15
CA GLN A 233 -0.41 17.31 -0.32
C GLN A 233 -0.91 17.74 -1.68
N LYS A 234 -1.64 18.86 -1.72
CA LYS A 234 -2.13 19.48 -2.94
C LYS A 234 -2.04 21.00 -2.85
N VAL A 235 -1.81 21.66 -3.99
CA VAL A 235 -1.84 23.13 -4.08
C VAL A 235 -3.26 23.58 -4.40
N LEU A 236 -3.76 24.54 -3.62
CA LEU A 236 -5.02 25.23 -3.83
C LEU A 236 -4.75 26.69 -4.23
N ASN A 237 -5.34 27.14 -5.32
CA ASN A 237 -5.31 28.54 -5.73
C ASN A 237 -6.58 29.26 -5.21
N ILE A 238 -6.41 30.22 -4.32
CA ILE A 238 -7.48 31.15 -3.95
C ILE A 238 -7.39 32.34 -4.91
N ALA A 239 -8.35 32.43 -5.83
CA ALA A 239 -8.30 33.37 -6.93
C ALA A 239 -8.28 34.82 -6.45
N GLY A 240 -7.41 35.64 -7.06
CA GLY A 240 -7.52 37.09 -6.98
C GLY A 240 -8.79 37.55 -7.70
N GLY A 241 -9.57 38.41 -7.04
CA GLY A 241 -10.72 39.07 -7.66
C GLY A 241 -10.35 40.06 -8.75
#